data_AF-A0A940NNU2-F1
#
_entry.id   AF-A0A940NNU2-F1
#
_cell.length_a   1.000
_cell.length_b   1.000
_cell.length_c   1.000
_cell.angle_alpha   90.00
_cell.angle_beta   90.00
_cell.angle_gamma   90.00
#
_symmetry.space_group_name_H-M   'P 1'
#
loop_
_entity.id
_entity.type
_entity.pdbx_description
1 polymer ?
#
loop_
_entity_poly.entity_id
_entity_poly.type
_entity_poly.pdbx_seq_one_letter_code
_entity_poly.pdbx_strand_id
1 'polypeptide(L)'
;MNTFDSFMNKAREVADAAAQKTGEVLEVSKLKLQEVKLTNDINKAFCELGSLYYNSVKFGGGNEEQMNAAIARLDKMMQEQDELKNNASNVGHDHKRYCTACGHENSATSLFCARCGNSLSGT
;
A
#
# COMPACT_ATOMS: atom_id res chain seq x y z
N MET A 1 4.89 10.85 -48.13
CA MET A 1 4.63 10.47 -46.73
C MET A 1 4.52 11.75 -45.93
N ASN A 2 3.32 12.06 -45.43
CA ASN A 2 2.98 13.37 -44.88
C ASN A 2 3.55 13.53 -43.47
N THR A 3 4.42 14.51 -43.29
CA THR A 3 5.02 14.91 -42.00
C THR A 3 3.98 15.33 -40.96
N PHE A 4 2.80 15.79 -41.41
CA PHE A 4 1.66 16.17 -40.59
C PHE A 4 1.07 14.98 -39.82
N ASP A 5 0.93 13.81 -40.45
CA ASP A 5 0.45 12.58 -39.78
C ASP A 5 1.41 12.12 -38.68
N SER A 6 2.71 12.26 -38.90
CA SER A 6 3.73 11.88 -37.92
C SER A 6 3.70 12.80 -36.69
N PHE A 7 3.37 14.09 -36.87
CA PHE A 7 3.24 15.05 -35.78
C PHE A 7 1.92 14.87 -35.03
N MET A 8 0.83 14.59 -35.74
CA MET A 8 -0.48 14.34 -35.14
C MET A 8 -0.48 13.04 -34.33
N ASN A 9 0.16 11.98 -34.83
CA ASN A 9 0.30 10.71 -34.11
C ASN A 9 1.17 10.86 -32.86
N LYS A 10 2.28 11.61 -32.93
CA LYS A 10 3.09 11.92 -31.74
C LYS A 10 2.35 12.77 -30.71
N ALA A 11 1.58 13.77 -31.15
CA ALA A 11 0.76 14.57 -30.25
C ALA A 11 -0.32 13.73 -29.56
N ARG A 12 -0.90 12.75 -30.28
CA ARG A 12 -1.90 11.81 -29.75
C ARG A 12 -1.28 10.80 -28.77
N GLU A 13 -0.11 10.24 -29.08
CA GLU A 13 0.65 9.40 -28.16
C GLU A 13 1.05 10.14 -26.87
N VAL A 14 1.42 11.42 -26.97
CA VAL A 14 1.75 12.25 -25.79
C VAL A 14 0.50 12.57 -24.97
N ALA A 15 -0.65 12.83 -25.61
CA ALA A 15 -1.93 13.04 -24.93
C ALA A 15 -2.43 11.76 -24.22
N ASP A 16 -2.33 10.60 -24.87
CA ASP A 16 -2.73 9.30 -24.31
C ASP A 16 -1.79 8.87 -23.16
N ALA A 17 -0.49 9.13 -23.27
CA ALA A 17 0.48 8.87 -22.20
C ALA A 17 0.31 9.81 -20.98
N ALA A 18 -0.10 11.06 -21.20
CA ALA A 18 -0.44 11.98 -20.12
C ALA A 18 -1.76 11.59 -19.43
N ALA A 19 -2.76 11.11 -20.20
CA ALA A 19 -4.03 10.63 -19.66
C ALA A 19 -3.84 9.40 -18.74
N GLN A 20 -3.02 8.42 -19.15
CA GLN A 20 -2.74 7.23 -18.34
C GLN A 20 -1.95 7.55 -17.06
N LYS A 21 -0.92 8.40 -17.13
CA LYS A 21 -0.13 8.78 -15.93
C LYS A 21 -0.90 9.64 -14.93
N THR A 22 -1.95 10.35 -15.35
CA THR A 22 -2.76 11.16 -14.42
C THR A 22 -3.72 10.29 -13.60
N GLY A 23 -4.26 9.22 -14.18
CA GLY A 23 -5.16 8.29 -13.48
C GLY A 23 -4.48 7.56 -12.31
N GLU A 24 -3.28 7.03 -12.55
CA GLU A 24 -2.52 6.29 -11.53
C GLU A 24 -2.13 7.18 -10.33
N VAL A 25 -1.76 8.44 -10.56
CA VAL A 25 -1.40 9.38 -9.49
C VAL A 25 -2.63 9.74 -8.63
N LEU A 26 -3.80 9.92 -9.25
CA LEU A 26 -5.04 10.20 -8.53
C LEU A 26 -5.48 9.03 -7.66
N GLU A 27 -5.33 7.79 -8.13
CA GLU A 27 -5.64 6.60 -7.32
C GLU A 27 -4.68 6.46 -6.14
N VAL A 28 -3.37 6.66 -6.34
CA VAL A 28 -2.38 6.63 -5.25
C VAL A 28 -2.66 7.71 -4.21
N SER A 29 -3.02 8.92 -4.63
CA SER A 29 -3.40 10.00 -3.70
C SER A 29 -4.66 9.67 -2.90
N LYS A 30 -5.67 9.06 -3.54
CA LYS A 30 -6.92 8.65 -2.87
C LYS A 30 -6.68 7.54 -1.85
N LEU A 31 -5.86 6.55 -2.19
CA LEU A 31 -5.48 5.46 -1.28
C LEU A 31 -4.73 5.99 -0.05
N LYS A 32 -3.75 6.88 -0.23
CA LYS A 32 -3.04 7.53 0.89
C LYS A 32 -3.96 8.33 1.80
N LEU A 33 -4.93 9.06 1.23
CA LEU A 33 -5.92 9.79 2.04
C LEU A 33 -6.80 8.84 2.88
N GLN A 34 -7.20 7.70 2.31
CA GLN A 34 -7.95 6.68 3.04
C GLN A 34 -7.12 6.07 4.18
N GLU A 35 -5.84 5.79 3.94
CA GLU A 35 -4.91 5.27 4.95
C GLU A 35 -4.72 6.25 6.13
N VAL A 36 -4.51 7.53 5.83
CA VAL A 36 -4.38 8.58 6.87
C VAL A 36 -5.67 8.71 7.68
N LYS A 37 -6.82 8.68 7.01
CA LYS A 37 -8.13 8.75 7.69
C LYS A 37 -8.33 7.56 8.62
N LEU A 38 -8.12 6.35 8.11
CA LEU A 38 -8.29 5.11 8.87
C LEU A 38 -7.36 5.07 10.09
N THR A 39 -6.10 5.49 9.92
CA THR A 39 -5.12 5.60 11.02
C THR A 39 -5.57 6.59 12.10
N ASN A 40 -6.08 7.76 11.70
CA ASN A 40 -6.59 8.74 12.66
C ASN A 40 -7.82 8.23 13.42
N ASP A 41 -8.71 7.50 12.75
CA ASP A 41 -9.90 6.97 13.37
C ASP A 41 -9.58 5.81 14.33
N ILE A 42 -8.58 4.96 14.01
CA ILE A 42 -8.02 3.95 14.93
C ILE A 42 -7.46 4.63 16.19
N ASN A 43 -6.65 5.69 16.04
CA ASN A 43 -6.09 6.41 17.19
C ASN A 43 -7.18 7.00 18.09
N LYS A 44 -8.25 7.55 17.50
CA LYS A 44 -9.40 8.07 18.27
C LYS A 44 -10.10 6.95 19.04
N ALA A 45 -10.34 5.81 18.40
CA ALA A 45 -10.99 4.67 19.04
C ALA A 45 -10.15 4.10 20.20
N PHE A 46 -8.82 4.06 20.08
CA PHE A 46 -7.93 3.73 21.20
C PHE A 46 -8.03 4.73 22.36
N CYS A 47 -8.04 6.03 22.07
CA CYS A 47 -8.21 7.06 23.10
C CYS A 47 -9.57 6.96 23.81
N GLU A 48 -10.63 6.66 23.08
CA GLU A 48 -11.97 6.45 23.63
C GLU A 48 -12.01 5.22 24.55
N LEU A 49 -11.48 4.08 24.09
CA LEU A 49 -11.37 2.86 24.88
C LEU A 49 -10.53 3.08 26.16
N GLY A 50 -9.40 3.77 26.03
CA GLY A 50 -8.55 4.12 27.17
C GLY A 50 -9.25 5.02 28.18
N SER A 51 -10.07 5.96 27.70
CA SER A 51 -10.88 6.84 28.56
C SER A 51 -11.96 6.05 29.30
N LEU A 52 -12.64 5.13 28.61
CA LEU A 52 -13.63 4.24 29.21
C LEU A 52 -13.00 3.34 30.29
N TYR A 53 -11.84 2.73 29.99
CA TYR A 53 -11.10 1.91 30.94
C TYR A 53 -10.60 2.70 32.16
N TYR A 54 -10.04 3.88 31.93
CA TYR A 54 -9.59 4.74 33.02
C TYR A 54 -10.74 5.10 33.96
N ASN A 55 -11.89 5.51 33.40
CA ASN A 55 -13.05 5.87 34.18
C ASN A 55 -13.62 4.67 34.97
N SER A 56 -13.68 3.48 34.35
CA SER A 56 -14.16 2.28 35.03
C SER A 56 -13.31 1.91 36.23
N VAL A 57 -11.98 2.04 36.12
CA VAL A 57 -11.05 1.76 37.21
C VAL A 57 -11.10 2.86 38.28
N LYS A 58 -11.17 4.13 37.87
CA LYS A 58 -11.05 5.27 38.79
C LYS A 58 -12.29 5.51 39.63
N PHE A 59 -13.47 5.39 39.03
CA PHE A 59 -14.73 5.81 39.65
C PHE A 59 -15.65 4.65 40.02
N GLY A 60 -15.37 3.44 39.50
CA GLY A 60 -16.29 2.32 39.62
C GLY A 60 -17.52 2.53 38.73
N GLY A 61 -17.97 1.45 38.09
CA GLY A 61 -18.96 1.52 37.00
C GLY A 61 -18.26 1.29 35.66
N GLY A 62 -18.16 0.02 35.28
CA GLY A 62 -17.64 -0.38 33.98
C GLY A 62 -18.72 -0.28 32.92
N ASN A 63 -18.45 0.47 31.85
CA ASN A 63 -19.25 0.40 30.63
C ASN A 63 -18.71 -0.72 29.74
N GLU A 64 -18.69 -1.94 30.26
CA GLU A 64 -18.10 -3.12 29.61
C GLU A 64 -18.69 -3.35 28.21
N GLU A 65 -19.99 -3.11 28.04
CA GLU A 65 -20.66 -3.15 26.74
C GLU A 65 -20.10 -2.11 25.75
N GLN A 66 -19.86 -0.86 26.19
CA GLN A 66 -19.27 0.18 25.35
C GLN A 66 -17.81 -0.11 25.01
N MET A 67 -17.08 -0.71 25.95
CA MET A 67 -15.69 -1.13 25.73
C MET A 67 -15.61 -2.26 24.72
N ASN A 68 -16.47 -3.28 24.85
CA ASN A 68 -16.58 -4.37 23.89
C ASN A 68 -16.98 -3.86 22.50
N ALA A 69 -17.90 -2.89 22.42
CA ALA A 69 -18.26 -2.25 21.16
C ALA A 69 -17.09 -1.46 20.53
N ALA A 70 -16.29 -0.76 21.36
CA ALA A 70 -15.10 -0.04 20.90
C ALA A 70 -14.01 -1.01 20.41
N ILE A 71 -13.79 -2.12 21.12
CA ILE A 71 -12.86 -3.19 20.71
C ILE A 71 -13.30 -3.81 19.38
N ALA A 72 -14.57 -4.20 19.24
CA ALA A 72 -15.07 -4.77 17.99
C ALA A 72 -14.93 -3.79 16.80
N ARG A 73 -15.11 -2.49 17.05
CA ARG A 73 -14.86 -1.46 16.04
C ARG A 73 -13.37 -1.36 15.68
N LEU A 74 -12.48 -1.37 16.68
CA LEU A 74 -11.03 -1.36 16.49
C LEU A 74 -10.56 -2.55 15.66
N ASP A 75 -11.01 -3.76 16.00
CA ASP A 75 -10.67 -4.99 15.29
C ASP A 75 -11.04 -4.90 13.81
N LYS A 76 -12.27 -4.42 13.53
CA LYS A 76 -12.72 -4.20 12.16
C LYS A 76 -11.85 -3.20 11.40
N MET A 77 -11.50 -2.07 12.02
CA MET A 77 -10.69 -1.03 11.39
C MET A 77 -9.24 -1.48 11.15
N MET A 78 -8.68 -2.28 12.07
CA MET A 78 -7.37 -2.89 11.92
C MET A 78 -7.37 -3.92 10.79
N GLN A 79 -8.42 -4.74 10.69
CA GLN A 79 -8.59 -5.66 9.57
C GLN A 79 -8.66 -4.93 8.22
N GLU A 80 -9.46 -3.85 8.12
CA GLU A 80 -9.53 -3.02 6.91
C GLU A 80 -8.16 -2.39 6.57
N GLN A 81 -7.38 -1.99 7.58
CA GLN A 81 -6.03 -1.44 7.38
C GLN A 81 -5.07 -2.51 6.85
N ASP A 82 -5.13 -3.73 7.39
CA ASP A 82 -4.32 -4.85 6.92
C ASP A 82 -4.72 -5.28 5.52
N GLU A 83 -6.01 -5.30 5.19
CA GLU A 83 -6.49 -5.57 3.82
C GLU A 83 -6.01 -4.51 2.83
N LEU A 84 -6.06 -3.22 3.19
CA LEU A 84 -5.51 -2.14 2.36
C LEU A 84 -4.00 -2.28 2.15
N LYS A 85 -3.24 -2.62 3.20
CA LYS A 85 -1.79 -2.87 3.11
C LYS A 85 -1.48 -4.11 2.29
N ASN A 86 -2.24 -5.19 2.45
CA ASN A 86 -2.08 -6.44 1.70
C ASN A 86 -2.45 -6.25 0.23
N ASN A 87 -3.50 -5.50 -0.09
CA ASN A 87 -3.83 -5.14 -1.47
C ASN A 87 -2.72 -4.30 -2.12
N ALA A 88 -2.04 -3.44 -1.35
CA ALA A 88 -0.86 -2.70 -1.82
C ALA A 88 0.40 -3.58 -1.96
N SER A 89 0.54 -4.64 -1.16
CA SER A 89 1.73 -5.52 -1.13
C SER A 89 1.59 -6.81 -1.94
N ASN A 90 0.39 -7.20 -2.36
CA ASN A 90 0.15 -8.27 -3.34
C ASN A 90 0.58 -7.89 -4.77
N VAL A 91 1.02 -6.66 -5.00
CA VAL A 91 1.74 -6.23 -6.21
C VAL A 91 3.25 -6.53 -6.11
N GLY A 92 3.73 -7.06 -4.98
CA GLY A 92 5.15 -7.12 -4.66
C GLY A 92 5.60 -8.36 -3.89
N HIS A 93 4.96 -9.52 -4.08
CA HIS A 93 5.61 -10.81 -3.79
C HIS A 93 6.68 -11.10 -4.88
N ASP A 94 7.68 -10.22 -4.82
CA ASP A 94 8.99 -10.26 -5.43
C ASP A 94 9.57 -11.64 -5.08
N HIS A 95 9.56 -12.55 -6.04
CA HIS A 95 10.32 -13.80 -5.96
C HIS A 95 11.81 -13.43 -6.00
N LYS A 96 12.33 -12.94 -4.88
CA LYS A 96 13.72 -12.54 -4.73
C LYS A 96 14.61 -13.73 -5.07
N ARG A 97 15.54 -13.52 -6.00
CA ARG A 97 16.46 -14.54 -6.49
C ARG A 97 17.88 -14.13 -6.18
N TYR A 98 18.63 -15.03 -5.57
CA TYR A 98 20.04 -14.79 -5.24
C TYR A 98 20.93 -15.22 -6.39
N CYS A 99 21.92 -14.40 -6.71
CA CYS A 99 22.92 -14.74 -7.73
C CYS A 99 23.77 -15.92 -7.24
N THR A 100 23.80 -17.00 -8.01
CA THR A 100 24.61 -18.19 -7.69
C THR A 100 26.12 -17.93 -7.74
N ALA A 101 26.56 -16.90 -8.45
CA ALA A 101 27.97 -16.56 -8.58
C ALA A 101 28.51 -15.68 -7.43
N CYS A 102 27.69 -14.75 -6.91
CA CYS A 102 28.16 -13.74 -5.93
C CYS A 102 27.26 -13.55 -4.70
N GLY A 103 26.13 -14.26 -4.64
CA GLY A 103 25.17 -14.19 -3.53
C GLY A 103 24.34 -12.90 -3.45
N HIS A 104 24.47 -11.98 -4.41
CA HIS A 104 23.71 -10.73 -4.39
C HIS A 104 22.22 -11.00 -4.63
N GLU A 105 21.36 -10.32 -3.87
CA GLU A 105 19.91 -10.35 -4.06
C GLU A 105 19.52 -9.57 -5.33
N ASN A 106 18.68 -10.17 -6.17
CA ASN A 106 18.15 -9.52 -7.37
C ASN A 106 16.64 -9.75 -7.45
N SER A 107 15.92 -8.85 -8.14
CA SER A 107 14.49 -9.03 -8.40
C SER A 107 14.23 -10.28 -9.26
N ALA A 108 13.06 -10.88 -9.08
CA ALA A 108 12.60 -12.08 -9.78
C ALA A 108 12.78 -12.02 -11.30
N THR A 109 12.58 -10.84 -11.87
CA THR A 109 12.57 -10.59 -13.32
C THR A 109 13.94 -10.21 -13.88
N SER A 110 14.97 -10.12 -13.03
CA SER A 110 16.31 -9.73 -13.47
C SER A 110 16.96 -10.84 -14.29
N LEU A 111 17.35 -10.53 -15.54
CA LEU A 111 18.07 -11.45 -16.42
C LEU A 111 19.57 -11.54 -16.10
N PHE A 112 20.14 -10.52 -15.46
CA PHE A 112 21.55 -10.44 -15.07
C PHE A 112 21.68 -9.88 -13.66
N CYS A 113 22.74 -10.26 -12.95
CA CYS A 113 23.00 -9.77 -11.61
C CYS A 113 23.43 -8.29 -11.63
N ALA A 114 22.76 -7.46 -10.84
CA ALA A 114 23.07 -6.03 -10.73
C ALA A 114 24.47 -5.74 -10.14
N ARG A 115 25.06 -6.70 -9.43
CA ARG A 115 26.39 -6.55 -8.83
C ARG A 115 27.51 -7.09 -9.71
N CYS A 116 27.36 -8.29 -10.28
CA CYS A 116 28.46 -8.97 -10.98
C CYS A 116 28.20 -9.25 -12.46
N GLY A 117 27.00 -8.93 -12.98
CA GLY A 117 26.64 -9.16 -14.38
C GLY A 117 26.40 -10.62 -14.76
N ASN A 118 26.52 -11.58 -13.83
CA ASN A 118 26.27 -12.99 -14.13
C ASN A 118 24.83 -13.22 -14.60
N SER A 119 24.64 -14.09 -15.59
CA SER A 119 23.30 -14.45 -16.05
C SER A 119 22.50 -15.12 -14.95
N LEU A 120 21.22 -14.76 -14.91
CA LEU A 120 20.23 -15.24 -13.97
C LEU A 120 19.25 -16.22 -14.65
N SER A 121 19.40 -16.51 -15.94
CA SER A 121 18.45 -17.31 -16.73
C SER A 121 18.51 -18.85 -16.51
N GLY A 122 18.75 -19.33 -15.27
CA GLY A 122 18.93 -20.76 -14.99
C GLY A 122 18.76 -21.20 -13.53
N THR A 123 18.01 -20.42 -12.72
CA THR A 123 17.59 -20.77 -11.36
C THR A 123 16.10 -20.51 -11.24
#